data_AF-A0A7V9FMI2-F1
#
_entry.id   AF-A0A7V9FMI2-F1
#
_cell.length_a   1.000
_cell.length_b   1.000
_cell.length_c   1.000
_cell.angle_alpha   90.00
_cell.angle_beta   90.00
_cell.angle_gamma   90.00
#
_symmetry.space_group_name_H-M   'P 1'
#
loop_
_entity.id
_entity.type
_entity.pdbx_description
1 polymer ?
#
loop_
_entity_poly.entity_id
_entity_poly.type
_entity_poly.pdbx_seq_one_letter_code
_entity_poly.pdbx_strand_id
1 'polypeptide(L)'
;MTAPRSSTIDCDVGALLADAGTIDALARLQLTARRLGFEIRLRHASHELQELLAFVGLDDVLRLEPRGQAEEREERLCVEKEAELDDPAV
;
A
#
# COMPACT_ATOMS: atom_id res chain seq x y z
N MET A 1 5.41 -22.40 -2.18
CA MET A 1 6.32 -21.25 -2.39
C MET A 1 6.12 -20.28 -1.23
N THR A 2 7.00 -20.30 -0.23
CA THR A 2 6.94 -19.36 0.91
C THR A 2 7.47 -18.02 0.46
N ALA A 3 6.63 -16.98 0.47
CA ALA A 3 7.05 -15.61 0.17
C ALA A 3 8.15 -15.16 1.16
N PRO A 4 9.12 -14.33 0.74
CA PRO A 4 10.12 -13.79 1.66
C PRO A 4 9.42 -13.08 2.81
N ARG A 5 9.82 -13.40 4.04
CA ARG A 5 9.34 -12.75 5.26
C ARG A 5 9.99 -11.37 5.29
N SER A 6 9.37 -10.35 4.70
CA SER A 6 9.80 -8.97 4.84
C SER A 6 9.85 -8.63 6.33
N SER A 7 11.03 -8.26 6.82
CA SER A 7 11.17 -7.76 8.18
C SER A 7 10.41 -6.44 8.28
N THR A 8 9.36 -6.45 9.10
CA THR A 8 8.50 -5.29 9.34
C THR A 8 9.05 -4.47 10.50
N ILE A 9 9.10 -3.15 10.34
CA ILE A 9 9.55 -2.19 11.35
C ILE A 9 8.38 -1.24 11.65
N ASP A 10 7.95 -1.20 12.90
CA ASP A 10 6.96 -0.21 13.34
C ASP A 10 7.67 1.11 13.67
N CYS A 11 7.19 2.21 13.08
CA CYS A 11 7.73 3.55 13.26
C CYS A 11 6.66 4.46 13.85
N ASP A 12 6.89 4.93 15.07
CA ASP A 12 6.01 5.92 15.71
C ASP A 12 6.29 7.32 15.13
N VAL A 13 5.24 7.97 14.64
CA VAL A 13 5.30 9.30 14.04
C VAL A 13 4.44 10.33 14.79
N GLY A 14 3.94 9.99 15.97
CA GLY A 14 3.04 10.86 16.74
C GLY A 14 3.68 12.15 17.26
N ALA A 15 5.00 12.20 17.33
CA ALA A 15 5.76 13.39 17.69
C ALA A 15 6.20 14.25 16.49
N LEU A 16 5.88 13.84 15.25
CA LEU A 16 6.28 14.57 14.05
C LEU A 16 5.30 15.71 13.73
N LEU A 17 5.84 16.78 13.17
CA LEU A 17 5.06 17.91 12.67
C LEU A 17 4.33 17.53 11.38
N ALA A 18 3.17 18.12 11.16
CA ALA A 18 2.42 17.96 9.92
C ALA A 18 2.91 18.96 8.86
N ASP A 19 4.10 18.73 8.32
CA ASP A 19 4.69 19.57 7.28
C ASP A 19 5.20 18.77 6.08
N ALA A 20 5.46 19.48 4.98
CA ALA A 20 5.94 18.88 3.74
C ALA A 20 7.33 18.22 3.90
N GLY A 21 8.17 18.73 4.82
CA GLY A 21 9.48 18.16 5.09
C GLY A 21 9.38 16.78 5.75
N THR A 22 8.45 16.62 6.68
CA THR A 22 8.11 15.36 7.33
C THR A 22 7.57 14.37 6.31
N ILE A 23 6.67 14.80 5.41
CA ILE A 23 6.15 13.95 4.34
C ILE A 23 7.26 13.45 3.42
N ASP A 24 8.14 14.34 2.94
CA ASP A 24 9.28 13.95 2.09
C ASP A 24 10.20 12.96 2.82
N ALA A 25 10.50 13.19 4.10
CA ALA A 25 11.33 12.29 4.90
C ALA A 25 10.68 10.90 5.05
N LEU A 26 9.38 10.82 5.34
CA LEU A 26 8.64 9.56 5.46
C LEU A 26 8.58 8.82 4.11
N ALA A 27 8.36 9.53 3.01
CA ALA A 27 8.35 8.94 1.68
C ALA A 27 9.72 8.35 1.30
N ARG A 28 10.81 9.08 1.58
CA ARG A 28 12.18 8.61 1.36
C ARG A 28 12.51 7.40 2.24
N LEU A 29 12.08 7.42 3.49
CA LEU A 29 12.27 6.32 4.43
C LEU A 29 11.60 5.04 3.89
N GLN A 30 10.35 5.12 3.44
CA GLN A 30 9.65 3.98 2.88
C GLN A 30 10.25 3.47 1.58
N LEU A 31 10.63 4.36 0.68
CA LEU A 31 11.31 3.99 -0.55
C LEU A 31 12.62 3.24 -0.25
N THR A 32 13.38 3.72 0.73
CA THR A 32 14.64 3.08 1.16
C THR A 32 14.39 1.70 1.75
N ALA A 33 13.40 1.56 2.64
CA ALA A 33 13.03 0.27 3.21
C ALA A 33 12.63 -0.74 2.14
N ARG A 34 11.77 -0.34 1.19
CA ARG A 34 11.35 -1.20 0.07
C ARG A 34 12.52 -1.67 -0.79
N ARG A 35 13.47 -0.78 -1.10
CA ARG A 35 14.69 -1.13 -1.83
C ARG A 35 15.58 -2.12 -1.09
N LEU A 36 15.53 -2.09 0.24
CA LEU A 36 16.27 -3.01 1.12
C LEU A 36 15.48 -4.28 1.48
N GLY A 37 14.23 -4.43 0.99
CA GLY A 37 13.39 -5.59 1.28
C GLY A 37 12.68 -5.55 2.64
N PHE A 38 12.62 -4.39 3.28
CA PHE A 38 11.91 -4.15 4.53
C PHE A 38 10.54 -3.51 4.28
N GLU A 39 9.65 -3.67 5.26
CA GLU A 39 8.37 -2.96 5.32
C GLU A 39 8.38 -2.05 6.55
N ILE A 40 7.98 -0.78 6.38
CA ILE A 40 7.83 0.17 7.48
C ILE A 40 6.35 0.48 7.63
N ARG A 41 5.84 0.35 8.87
CA ARG A 41 4.47 0.70 9.24
C ARG A 41 4.50 1.95 10.11
N LEU A 42 3.84 3.00 9.65
CA LEU A 42 3.73 4.25 10.39
C LEU A 42 2.59 4.14 11.42
N ARG A 43 2.88 4.46 12.68
CA ARG A 43 1.96 4.33 13.82
C ARG A 43 1.78 5.66 14.53
N HIS A 44 0.61 5.85 15.13
CA HIS A 44 0.26 7.02 15.95
C HIS A 44 0.40 8.38 15.25
N ALA A 45 0.27 8.44 13.91
CA ALA A 45 0.25 9.71 13.19
C ALA A 45 -0.79 10.66 13.78
N SER A 46 -0.39 11.91 13.99
CA SER A 46 -1.30 12.96 14.44
C SER A 46 -2.40 13.20 13.40
N HIS A 47 -3.56 13.67 13.86
CA HIS A 47 -4.69 13.97 12.96
C HIS A 47 -4.31 14.93 11.84
N GLU A 48 -3.55 15.97 12.18
CA GLU A 48 -3.07 16.98 11.21
C GLU A 48 -2.17 16.36 10.14
N LEU A 49 -1.29 15.42 10.51
CA LEU A 49 -0.43 14.71 9.57
C LEU A 49 -1.25 13.78 8.66
N GLN A 50 -2.29 13.12 9.20
CA GLN A 50 -3.21 12.30 8.43
C GLN A 50 -4.00 13.15 7.41
N GLU A 51 -4.54 14.30 7.84
CA GLU A 51 -5.25 15.23 6.97
C GLU A 51 -4.35 15.78 5.87
N LEU A 52 -3.11 16.16 6.20
CA LEU A 52 -2.16 16.65 5.21
C LEU A 52 -1.83 15.56 4.20
N LEU A 53 -1.63 14.32 4.64
CA LEU A 53 -1.35 13.18 3.75
C LEU A 53 -2.52 12.87 2.81
N ALA A 54 -3.76 12.92 3.31
CA ALA A 54 -4.95 12.79 2.47
C ALA A 54 -5.07 13.96 1.48
N PHE A 55 -4.79 15.19 1.92
CA PHE A 55 -4.82 16.38 1.07
C PHE A 55 -3.82 16.30 -0.09
N VAL A 56 -2.63 15.75 0.14
CA VAL A 56 -1.61 15.56 -0.91
C VAL A 56 -1.74 14.22 -1.66
N GLY A 57 -2.71 13.37 -1.29
CA GLY A 57 -2.94 12.07 -1.92
C GLY A 57 -1.82 11.04 -1.68
N LEU A 58 -1.18 11.09 -0.52
CA LEU A 58 -0.06 10.20 -0.15
C LEU A 58 -0.37 9.27 1.03
N ASP A 59 -1.60 9.28 1.53
CA ASP A 59 -2.10 8.40 2.59
C ASP A 59 -1.96 6.92 2.23
N ASP A 60 -2.33 6.53 1.00
CA ASP A 60 -2.17 5.15 0.49
C ASP A 60 -0.71 4.78 0.20
N VAL A 61 0.08 5.75 -0.26
CA VAL A 61 1.49 5.55 -0.62
C VAL A 61 2.31 5.27 0.64
N LEU A 62 2.03 6.02 1.71
CA LEU A 62 2.72 5.89 2.98
C LEU A 62 2.10 4.84 3.91
N ARG A 63 1.11 4.05 3.47
CA ARG A 63 0.50 2.95 4.25
C ARG A 63 0.31 3.35 5.71
N LEU A 64 -0.26 4.52 5.95
CA LEU A 64 -0.79 4.81 7.28
C LEU A 64 -1.83 3.75 7.55
N GLU A 65 -1.73 3.08 8.69
CA GLU A 65 -2.73 2.08 9.06
C GLU A 65 -4.11 2.76 9.02
N PRO A 66 -4.98 2.39 8.06
CA PRO A 66 -6.30 2.97 7.99
C PRO A 66 -7.03 2.50 9.23
N ARG A 67 -7.57 3.42 10.01
CA ARG A 67 -8.51 3.05 11.07
C ARG A 67 -9.84 2.63 10.40
N GLY A 68 -9.86 1.47 9.77
CA GLY A 68 -11.07 0.81 9.27
C GLY A 68 -11.08 0.47 7.77
N GLN A 69 -11.16 -0.83 7.52
CA GLN A 69 -11.75 -1.54 6.37
C GLN A 69 -10.89 -1.73 5.11
N ALA A 70 -10.61 -3.01 4.85
CA ALA A 70 -10.25 -3.53 3.55
C ALA A 70 -11.45 -3.35 2.61
N GLU A 71 -11.30 -2.53 1.58
CA GLU A 71 -12.17 -2.66 0.41
C GLU A 71 -11.67 -3.83 -0.43
N GLU A 72 -12.31 -4.98 -0.25
CA GLU A 72 -12.27 -6.08 -1.19
C GLU A 72 -12.87 -5.60 -2.52
N ARG A 73 -12.05 -5.06 -3.43
CA ARG A 73 -12.46 -4.86 -4.83
C ARG A 73 -11.81 -5.91 -5.71
N GLU A 74 -12.57 -6.99 -5.80
CA GLU A 74 -12.90 -7.81 -6.97
C GLU A 74 -11.75 -8.44 -7.78
N GLU A 75 -11.80 -9.77 -7.68
CA GLU A 75 -11.18 -10.81 -8.47
C GLU A 75 -10.96 -10.48 -9.95
N ARG A 76 -9.75 -10.84 -10.41
CA ARG A 76 -9.40 -10.94 -11.82
C ARG A 76 -10.41 -11.85 -12.54
N LEU A 77 -11.35 -11.25 -13.26
CA LEU A 77 -12.09 -11.93 -14.33
C LEU A 77 -11.11 -12.35 -15.43
N CYS A 78 -10.54 -13.54 -15.28
CA CYS A 78 -9.97 -14.28 -16.40
C CYS A 78 -11.14 -14.66 -17.32
N VAL A 79 -11.42 -13.84 -18.32
CA VAL A 79 -12.28 -14.27 -19.44
C VAL A 79 -11.48 -15.32 -20.20
N GLU A 80 -11.78 -16.59 -19.95
CA GLU A 80 -11.25 -17.71 -20.71
C GLU A 80 -11.82 -17.67 -22.12
N LYS A 81 -10.88 -17.39 -23.01
CA LYS A 81 -10.84 -17.49 -24.47
C LYS A 81 -11.52 -18.75 -25.04
N GLU A 82 -12.42 -18.52 -26.00
CA GLU A 82 -12.56 -19.19 -27.31
C GLU A 82 -12.85 -20.70 -27.32
N ALA A 83 -14.12 -21.06 -27.53
CA ALA A 83 -14.48 -22.37 -28.07
C ALA A 83 -14.54 -22.27 -29.60
N GLU A 84 -13.44 -22.62 -30.26
CA GLU A 84 -13.43 -23.04 -31.65
C GLU A 84 -14.17 -24.38 -31.74
N LEU A 85 -15.42 -24.34 -32.22
CA LEU A 85 -16.19 -25.55 -32.56
C LEU A 85 -16.00 -25.79 -34.05
N ASP A 86 -15.08 -26.70 -34.37
CA ASP A 86 -15.07 -27.37 -35.67
C ASP A 86 -15.64 -28.81 -35.55
N ASP A 87 -16.24 -29.22 -36.67
CA ASP A 87 -17.27 -30.22 -37.06
C ASP A 87 -17.20 -31.67 -36.48
N PRO A 88 -18.26 -32.53 -36.56
CA PRO A 88 -18.57 -33.25 -37.82
C PRO A 88 -20.04 -33.70 -38.09
N ALA A 89 -20.41 -33.68 -39.39
CA ALA A 89 -21.18 -34.64 -40.21
C ALA A 89 -22.30 -35.52 -39.59
N VAL A 90 -23.53 -35.37 -40.14
CA VAL A 90 -24.46 -36.46 -40.54
C VAL A 90 -25.19 -36.06 -41.82
#